data_AF-A0A2E0J3Q6-F1
#
_entry.id   AF-A0A2E0J3Q6-F1
#
_cell.length_a   1.000
_cell.length_b   1.000
_cell.length_c   1.000
_cell.angle_alpha   90.00
_cell.angle_beta   90.00
_cell.angle_gamma   90.00
#
_symmetry.space_group_name_H-M   'P 1'
#
loop_
_entity.id
_entity.type
_entity.pdbx_description
1 polymer ?
#
loop_
_entity_poly.entity_id
_entity_poly.type
_entity_poly.pdbx_seq_one_letter_code
_entity_poly.pdbx_strand_id
1 'polypeptide(L)'
;LRSGTPLRLDHLRRVDYQHAAGILLPTREFEAGSAPDELTIKTLMSAAHPDDDIEAADMPLVVAEIFDADRLETARRAYPGPAEFIGTPQIISRLLAQNTRHRGLSSVYNELLGGAGQQIYVRECPSLEGRRLADIAACFDQAVLLGVAHHGRLDALYANNEQTVAAADRLAFIAREFEDCTPTREPESNAAGRIHAASDTEVEARRRRVLVLGWNQKVPSLLAEFDAYTRERVEVDVFSLLAVDERETILRRKGVMLNHARVRHIEGDLTSHYEMTRLDVSGYDSIVLVASDWLGSADAADARMLLGYLVLSQVLENVETKPAVVVESMSTDNANLFDQANVERLVSPDLQASMLTQVALRRELHWVLEELFSAGGAEIEFRHIDRLGLADTSESFDTLRRARAAHGEVLLGTLHRSDESMPRLLLNPEDKQAPIALSARDELVVLAIG
;
A
#
# COMPACT_ATOMS: atom_id res chain seq x y z
N LEU A 1 -2.77 -35.32 2.20
CA LEU A 1 -1.59 -34.48 1.94
C LEU A 1 -1.00 -34.80 0.57
N ARG A 2 -0.91 -33.81 -0.32
CA ARG A 2 -0.16 -33.91 -1.59
C ARG A 2 1.23 -33.33 -1.34
N SER A 3 2.26 -33.96 -1.89
CA SER A 3 3.65 -33.48 -1.84
C SER A 3 4.20 -33.46 -3.26
N GLY A 4 4.82 -32.35 -3.64
CA GLY A 4 5.31 -32.10 -4.99
C GLY A 4 5.99 -30.75 -5.09
N THR A 5 6.35 -30.39 -6.31
CA THR A 5 6.94 -29.10 -6.68
C THR A 5 6.16 -28.55 -7.87
N PRO A 6 5.83 -27.25 -7.89
CA PRO A 6 5.09 -26.63 -8.99
C PRO A 6 5.94 -26.47 -10.26
N LEU A 7 7.23 -26.81 -10.21
CA LEU A 7 8.17 -26.79 -11.34
C LEU A 7 8.00 -27.99 -12.28
N ARG A 8 7.06 -28.89 -11.98
CA ARG A 8 6.87 -30.16 -12.65
C ARG A 8 5.41 -30.36 -13.01
N LEU A 9 5.12 -30.49 -14.31
CA LEU A 9 3.77 -30.68 -14.82
C LEU A 9 3.06 -31.91 -14.22
N ASP A 10 3.78 -33.01 -14.00
CA ASP A 10 3.20 -34.21 -13.37
C ASP A 10 2.74 -33.97 -11.93
N HIS A 11 3.38 -33.04 -11.21
CA HIS A 11 2.96 -32.65 -9.87
C HIS A 11 1.76 -31.69 -9.89
N LEU A 12 1.71 -30.77 -10.86
CA LEU A 12 0.54 -29.89 -11.06
C LEU A 12 -0.71 -30.71 -11.41
N ARG A 13 -0.58 -31.72 -12.28
CA ARG A 13 -1.69 -32.64 -12.61
C ARG A 13 -2.21 -33.42 -11.40
N ARG A 14 -1.37 -33.73 -10.40
CA ARG A 14 -1.78 -34.44 -9.16
C ARG A 14 -2.70 -33.61 -8.25
N VAL A 15 -2.72 -32.29 -8.43
CA VAL A 15 -3.60 -31.36 -7.71
C VAL A 15 -4.71 -30.81 -8.61
N ASP A 16 -4.87 -31.37 -9.80
CA ASP A 16 -5.93 -31.02 -10.75
C ASP A 16 -5.98 -29.52 -11.10
N TYR A 17 -4.79 -28.94 -11.33
CA TYR A 17 -4.64 -27.48 -11.48
C TYR A 17 -5.51 -26.88 -12.59
N GLN A 18 -5.76 -27.63 -13.66
CA GLN A 18 -6.54 -27.20 -14.83
C GLN A 18 -8.02 -26.93 -14.51
N HIS A 19 -8.58 -27.57 -13.48
CA HIS A 19 -9.97 -27.38 -13.07
C HIS A 19 -10.09 -26.50 -11.81
N ALA A 20 -9.00 -25.87 -11.38
CA ALA A 20 -9.02 -24.95 -10.25
C ALA A 20 -9.79 -23.67 -10.60
N ALA A 21 -10.52 -23.11 -9.64
CA ALA A 21 -11.14 -21.80 -9.80
C ALA A 21 -10.09 -20.67 -9.93
N GLY A 22 -8.91 -20.89 -9.36
CA GLY A 22 -7.74 -20.02 -9.48
C GLY A 22 -6.50 -20.67 -8.89
N ILE A 23 -5.33 -20.21 -9.32
CA ILE A 23 -4.01 -20.68 -8.87
C ILE A 23 -3.28 -19.49 -8.25
N LEU A 24 -2.92 -19.62 -6.98
CA LEU A 24 -2.13 -18.65 -6.25
C LEU A 24 -0.66 -19.09 -6.22
N LEU A 25 0.23 -18.24 -6.74
CA LEU A 25 1.68 -18.44 -6.72
C LEU A 25 2.34 -17.37 -5.84
N PRO A 26 2.35 -17.53 -4.51
CA PRO A 26 3.10 -16.65 -3.62
C PRO A 26 4.60 -16.91 -3.79
N THR A 27 5.40 -15.84 -3.72
CA THR A 27 6.84 -15.94 -3.90
C THR A 27 7.53 -15.76 -2.54
N ARG A 28 8.55 -16.58 -2.25
CA ARG A 28 9.30 -16.47 -0.99
C ARG A 28 10.46 -15.50 -1.16
N GLU A 29 10.51 -14.46 -0.33
CA GLU A 29 11.62 -13.48 -0.33
C GLU A 29 12.97 -14.12 0.02
N PHE A 30 12.97 -15.17 0.86
CA PHE A 30 14.15 -15.90 1.29
C PHE A 30 14.07 -17.38 0.84
N GLU A 31 14.48 -17.67 -0.40
CA GLU A 31 14.65 -19.03 -0.89
C GLU A 31 16.10 -19.27 -1.34
N ALA A 32 16.75 -20.30 -0.80
CA ALA A 32 18.15 -20.59 -1.08
C ALA A 32 18.32 -21.15 -2.50
N GLY A 33 19.11 -20.47 -3.33
CA GLY A 33 19.68 -21.05 -4.56
C GLY A 33 18.99 -20.75 -5.89
N SER A 34 17.97 -19.87 -5.94
CA SER A 34 17.40 -19.33 -7.19
C SER A 34 16.81 -17.95 -6.96
N ALA A 35 16.81 -17.08 -7.98
CA ALA A 35 16.05 -15.84 -7.89
C ALA A 35 14.55 -16.17 -7.80
N PRO A 36 13.77 -15.55 -6.89
CA PRO A 36 12.38 -15.94 -6.62
C PRO A 36 11.49 -15.96 -7.89
N ASP A 37 11.61 -14.94 -8.74
CA ASP A 37 10.78 -14.86 -9.96
C ASP A 37 11.11 -15.91 -11.02
N GLU A 38 12.33 -16.46 -11.05
CA GLU A 38 12.69 -17.51 -12.01
C GLU A 38 11.91 -18.80 -11.73
N LEU A 39 11.66 -19.09 -10.45
CA LEU A 39 10.84 -20.22 -10.04
C LEU A 39 9.38 -19.99 -10.41
N THR A 40 8.85 -18.79 -10.14
CA THR A 40 7.49 -18.40 -10.51
C THR A 40 7.27 -18.50 -12.02
N ILE A 41 8.16 -17.89 -12.82
CA ILE A 41 8.09 -17.97 -14.29
C ILE A 41 8.17 -19.41 -14.78
N LYS A 42 9.06 -20.23 -14.21
CA LYS A 42 9.14 -21.65 -14.57
C LYS A 42 7.86 -22.42 -14.22
N THR A 43 7.21 -22.09 -13.11
CA THR A 43 5.88 -22.64 -12.77
C THR A 43 4.82 -22.20 -13.76
N LEU A 44 4.79 -20.92 -14.15
CA LEU A 44 3.88 -20.41 -15.19
C LEU A 44 4.06 -21.18 -16.50
N MET A 45 5.30 -21.33 -16.97
CA MET A 45 5.60 -22.12 -18.17
C MET A 45 5.17 -23.58 -18.04
N SER A 46 5.29 -24.16 -16.84
CA SER A 46 4.84 -25.54 -16.58
C SER A 46 3.32 -25.64 -16.63
N ALA A 47 2.59 -24.64 -16.13
CA ALA A 47 1.14 -24.56 -16.15
C ALA A 47 0.57 -24.11 -17.52
N ALA A 48 1.39 -23.53 -18.39
CA ALA A 48 1.02 -23.04 -19.72
C ALA A 48 0.74 -24.13 -20.75
N HIS A 49 0.89 -25.40 -20.38
CA HIS A 49 0.65 -26.55 -21.25
C HIS A 49 -0.66 -27.24 -20.83
N PRO A 50 -1.83 -26.70 -21.22
CA PRO A 50 -3.10 -27.37 -20.98
C PRO A 50 -3.14 -28.72 -21.70
N ASP A 51 -4.05 -29.58 -21.26
CA ASP A 51 -4.39 -30.79 -22.01
C ASP A 51 -5.12 -30.35 -23.30
N ASP A 52 -5.05 -31.16 -24.37
CA ASP A 52 -5.45 -30.77 -25.74
C ASP A 52 -6.90 -30.24 -25.87
N ASP A 53 -7.75 -30.51 -24.88
CA ASP A 53 -9.17 -30.15 -24.85
C ASP A 53 -9.47 -28.80 -24.14
N ILE A 54 -8.47 -28.09 -23.59
CA ILE A 54 -8.67 -26.83 -22.86
C ILE A 54 -8.11 -25.65 -23.67
N GLU A 55 -8.98 -24.70 -24.01
CA GLU A 55 -8.57 -23.45 -24.65
C GLU A 55 -7.90 -22.50 -23.66
N ALA A 56 -7.03 -21.60 -24.15
CA ALA A 56 -6.32 -20.64 -23.30
C ALA A 56 -7.27 -19.74 -22.49
N ALA A 57 -8.45 -19.39 -23.03
CA ALA A 57 -9.44 -18.57 -22.34
C ALA A 57 -10.11 -19.30 -21.15
N ASP A 58 -10.18 -20.62 -21.20
CA ASP A 58 -10.79 -21.48 -20.18
C ASP A 58 -9.79 -21.98 -19.14
N MET A 59 -8.51 -21.63 -19.31
CA MET A 59 -7.48 -21.92 -18.31
C MET A 59 -7.77 -21.19 -17.00
N PRO A 60 -7.34 -21.77 -15.85
CA PRO A 60 -7.57 -21.16 -14.54
C PRO A 60 -6.93 -19.78 -14.44
N LEU A 61 -7.55 -18.88 -13.68
CA LEU A 61 -6.93 -17.61 -13.32
C LEU A 61 -5.65 -17.87 -12.53
N VAL A 62 -4.52 -17.34 -12.98
CA VAL A 62 -3.28 -17.35 -12.19
C VAL A 62 -3.07 -16.00 -11.54
N VAL A 63 -2.93 -15.98 -10.22
CA VAL A 63 -2.50 -14.79 -9.48
C VAL A 63 -1.14 -15.09 -8.88
N ALA A 64 -0.13 -14.34 -9.31
CA ALA A 64 1.26 -14.61 -8.96
C ALA A 64 1.98 -13.34 -8.51
N GLU A 65 2.85 -13.50 -7.51
CA GLU A 65 3.74 -12.43 -7.08
C GLU A 65 5.02 -12.43 -7.92
N ILE A 66 5.39 -11.25 -8.41
CA ILE A 66 6.64 -11.01 -9.13
C ILE A 66 7.41 -9.91 -8.38
N PHE A 67 8.61 -10.22 -7.93
CA PHE A 67 9.45 -9.31 -7.16
C PHE A 67 10.10 -8.24 -8.04
N ASP A 68 10.59 -8.64 -9.21
CA ASP A 68 11.25 -7.75 -10.16
C ASP A 68 10.26 -7.25 -11.22
N ALA A 69 10.00 -5.93 -11.22
CA ALA A 69 9.09 -5.30 -12.18
C ALA A 69 9.52 -5.56 -13.63
N ASP A 70 10.82 -5.68 -13.89
CA ASP A 70 11.36 -5.97 -15.23
C ASP A 70 10.96 -7.36 -15.74
N ARG A 71 10.52 -8.25 -14.85
CA ARG A 71 10.09 -9.61 -15.17
C ARG A 71 8.58 -9.75 -15.36
N LEU A 72 7.78 -8.71 -15.08
CA LEU A 72 6.32 -8.74 -15.24
C LEU A 72 5.89 -9.09 -16.66
N GLU A 73 6.49 -8.46 -17.67
CA GLU A 73 6.20 -8.74 -19.09
C GLU A 73 6.60 -10.16 -19.49
N THR A 74 7.68 -10.69 -18.91
CA THR A 74 8.10 -12.07 -19.15
C THR A 74 7.12 -13.06 -18.52
N ALA A 75 6.65 -12.78 -17.30
CA ALA A 75 5.63 -13.58 -16.63
C ALA A 75 4.31 -13.59 -17.42
N ARG A 76 3.86 -12.43 -17.93
CA ARG A 76 2.68 -12.32 -18.81
C ARG A 76 2.79 -13.18 -20.07
N ARG A 77 3.97 -13.29 -20.67
CA ARG A 77 4.20 -14.15 -21.84
C ARG A 77 4.32 -15.63 -21.50
N ALA A 78 4.67 -15.96 -20.25
CA ALA A 78 4.90 -17.32 -19.82
C ALA A 78 3.60 -18.11 -19.62
N TYR A 79 2.45 -17.45 -19.43
CA TYR A 79 1.14 -18.08 -19.23
C TYR A 79 0.10 -17.49 -20.19
N PRO A 80 -0.52 -18.30 -21.07
CA PRO A 80 -1.43 -17.80 -22.12
C PRO A 80 -2.86 -17.55 -21.62
N GLY A 81 -3.22 -18.05 -20.44
CA GLY A 81 -4.56 -17.87 -19.86
C GLY A 81 -4.73 -16.58 -19.05
N PRO A 82 -5.89 -16.40 -18.38
CA PRO A 82 -6.12 -15.26 -17.51
C PRO A 82 -5.10 -15.19 -16.38
N ALA A 83 -4.41 -14.06 -16.22
CA ALA A 83 -3.43 -13.89 -15.16
C ALA A 83 -3.33 -12.46 -14.62
N GLU A 84 -3.08 -12.36 -13.32
CA GLU A 84 -2.73 -11.12 -12.61
C GLU A 84 -1.36 -11.30 -11.96
N PHE A 85 -0.40 -10.43 -12.31
CA PHE A 85 0.95 -10.43 -11.76
C PHE A 85 1.12 -9.22 -10.87
N ILE A 86 1.29 -9.45 -9.57
CA ILE A 86 1.34 -8.40 -8.56
C ILE A 86 2.80 -8.10 -8.22
N GLY A 87 3.19 -6.83 -8.37
CA GLY A 87 4.46 -6.30 -7.91
C GLY A 87 4.44 -5.99 -6.42
N THR A 88 4.29 -7.01 -5.57
CA THR A 88 4.10 -6.77 -4.13
C THR A 88 5.25 -5.99 -3.48
N PRO A 89 6.55 -6.25 -3.80
CA PRO A 89 7.63 -5.42 -3.29
C PRO A 89 7.52 -3.94 -3.66
N GLN A 90 7.01 -3.62 -4.85
CA GLN A 90 6.77 -2.25 -5.30
C GLN A 90 5.66 -1.62 -4.46
N ILE A 91 4.53 -2.33 -4.29
CA ILE A 91 3.43 -1.86 -3.45
C ILE A 91 3.91 -1.60 -2.01
N ILE A 92 4.57 -2.58 -1.37
CA ILE A 92 5.10 -2.42 0.00
C ILE A 92 6.09 -1.24 0.09
N SER A 93 6.96 -1.07 -0.91
CA SER A 93 7.89 0.06 -0.96
C SER A 93 7.16 1.40 -1.02
N ARG A 94 6.05 1.47 -1.77
CA ARG A 94 5.19 2.66 -1.81
C ARG A 94 4.51 2.91 -0.48
N LEU A 95 3.97 1.87 0.16
CA LEU A 95 3.40 2.01 1.51
C LEU A 95 4.44 2.53 2.50
N LEU A 96 5.67 2.01 2.47
CA LEU A 96 6.78 2.48 3.31
C LEU A 96 7.07 3.97 3.06
N ALA A 97 7.16 4.40 1.80
CA ALA A 97 7.38 5.80 1.44
C ALA A 97 6.23 6.70 1.94
N GLN A 98 4.97 6.31 1.70
CA GLN A 98 3.79 7.06 2.14
C GLN A 98 3.71 7.18 3.67
N ASN A 99 4.12 6.14 4.42
CA ASN A 99 4.19 6.19 5.88
C ASN A 99 5.25 7.18 6.39
N THR A 100 6.33 7.43 5.65
CA THR A 100 7.26 8.53 6.00
C THR A 100 6.64 9.91 5.76
N ARG A 101 5.61 9.98 4.90
CA ARG A 101 4.92 11.25 4.58
C ARG A 101 3.78 11.55 5.55
N HIS A 102 3.04 10.52 5.94
CA HIS A 102 1.81 10.61 6.71
C HIS A 102 1.84 9.63 7.89
N ARG A 103 1.98 10.17 9.11
CA ARG A 103 2.02 9.33 10.30
C ARG A 103 0.66 8.73 10.61
N GLY A 104 0.60 7.44 10.90
CA GLY A 104 -0.61 6.69 11.21
C GLY A 104 -1.20 5.93 10.02
N LEU A 105 -0.61 6.06 8.83
CA LEU A 105 -1.12 5.46 7.60
C LEU A 105 -1.03 3.92 7.65
N SER A 106 -0.10 3.37 8.42
CA SER A 106 0.01 1.92 8.60
C SER A 106 -1.27 1.32 9.19
N SER A 107 -1.98 2.06 10.07
CA SER A 107 -3.27 1.61 10.62
C SER A 107 -4.36 1.52 9.55
N VAL A 108 -4.36 2.47 8.59
CA VAL A 108 -5.32 2.50 7.48
C VAL A 108 -5.08 1.31 6.56
N TYR A 109 -3.83 1.08 6.17
CA TYR A 109 -3.49 -0.06 5.32
C TYR A 109 -3.72 -1.40 6.01
N ASN A 110 -3.39 -1.51 7.29
CA ASN A 110 -3.63 -2.73 8.06
C ASN A 110 -5.13 -3.01 8.21
N GLU A 111 -6.00 -2.01 8.24
CA GLU A 111 -7.45 -2.24 8.21
C GLU A 111 -7.90 -2.67 6.80
N LEU A 112 -7.60 -1.87 5.77
CA LEU A 112 -8.02 -2.13 4.38
C LEU A 112 -7.49 -3.45 3.81
N LEU A 113 -6.28 -3.84 4.19
CA LEU A 113 -5.60 -5.04 3.72
C LEU A 113 -5.55 -6.14 4.80
N GLY A 114 -6.03 -5.92 6.02
CA GLY A 114 -5.91 -6.91 7.11
C GLY A 114 -6.88 -8.10 7.02
N GLY A 115 -7.83 -8.08 6.08
CA GLY A 115 -8.83 -9.13 5.94
C GLY A 115 -9.90 -9.14 7.03
N ALA A 116 -9.97 -8.09 7.86
CA ALA A 116 -10.99 -7.89 8.89
C ALA A 116 -11.33 -6.41 9.04
N GLY A 117 -12.57 -6.09 9.42
CA GLY A 117 -13.03 -4.70 9.50
C GLY A 117 -13.43 -4.16 8.12
N GLN A 118 -13.00 -2.94 7.79
CA GLN A 118 -13.27 -2.34 6.49
C GLN A 118 -12.28 -2.86 5.43
N GLN A 119 -12.78 -3.30 4.30
CA GLN A 119 -12.02 -3.84 3.17
C GLN A 119 -12.36 -3.13 1.88
N ILE A 120 -11.54 -3.37 0.85
CA ILE A 120 -11.79 -2.86 -0.49
C ILE A 120 -12.63 -3.89 -1.27
N TYR A 121 -13.74 -3.42 -1.84
CA TYR A 121 -14.60 -4.24 -2.70
C TYR A 121 -14.79 -3.58 -4.06
N VAL A 122 -15.01 -4.41 -5.08
CA VAL A 122 -15.33 -3.96 -6.44
C VAL A 122 -16.60 -4.67 -6.91
N ARG A 123 -17.59 -3.90 -7.37
CA ARG A 123 -18.93 -4.41 -7.72
C ARG A 123 -19.52 -3.67 -8.92
N GLU A 124 -20.23 -4.43 -9.76
CA GLU A 124 -21.09 -3.87 -10.81
C GLU A 124 -22.41 -3.38 -10.20
N CYS A 125 -22.83 -2.17 -10.57
CA CYS A 125 -24.09 -1.58 -10.12
C CYS A 125 -24.96 -1.16 -11.33
N PRO A 126 -25.64 -2.11 -12.01
CA PRO A 126 -26.40 -1.82 -13.24
C PRO A 126 -27.49 -0.76 -13.06
N SER A 127 -28.05 -0.63 -11.86
CA SER A 127 -29.08 0.39 -11.55
C SER A 127 -28.56 1.83 -11.58
N LEU A 128 -27.24 2.02 -11.56
CA LEU A 128 -26.58 3.34 -11.55
C LEU A 128 -25.96 3.70 -12.91
N GLU A 129 -26.12 2.86 -13.94
CA GLU A 129 -25.65 3.13 -15.29
C GLU A 129 -26.21 4.47 -15.83
N GLY A 130 -25.34 5.24 -16.47
CA GLY A 130 -25.65 6.58 -17.00
C GLY A 130 -25.74 7.69 -15.94
N ARG A 131 -25.62 7.38 -14.64
CA ARG A 131 -25.54 8.39 -13.59
C ARG A 131 -24.12 8.93 -13.46
N ARG A 132 -24.00 10.18 -13.02
CA ARG A 132 -22.70 10.78 -12.70
C ARG A 132 -22.14 10.16 -11.44
N LEU A 133 -20.85 9.86 -11.47
CA LEU A 133 -20.13 9.23 -10.37
C LEU A 133 -20.24 10.06 -9.07
N ALA A 134 -20.10 11.38 -9.18
CA ALA A 134 -20.21 12.31 -8.04
C ALA A 134 -21.60 12.34 -7.37
N ASP A 135 -22.67 12.09 -8.14
CA ASP A 135 -24.07 12.12 -7.65
C ASP A 135 -24.44 10.83 -6.90
N ILE A 136 -23.75 9.72 -7.22
CA ILE A 136 -24.02 8.41 -6.58
C ILE A 136 -23.19 8.18 -5.31
N ALA A 137 -22.27 9.08 -4.97
CA ALA A 137 -21.41 8.98 -3.79
C ALA A 137 -22.18 8.84 -2.46
N ALA A 138 -23.39 9.41 -2.40
CA ALA A 138 -24.27 9.37 -1.22
C ALA A 138 -25.25 8.19 -1.22
N CYS A 139 -25.26 7.36 -2.27
CA CYS A 139 -26.20 6.24 -2.41
C CYS A 139 -25.96 5.09 -1.44
N PHE A 140 -24.83 5.08 -0.73
CA PHE A 140 -24.36 3.92 0.02
C PHE A 140 -24.26 4.25 1.52
N ASP A 141 -25.19 3.74 2.31
CA ASP A 141 -25.19 3.99 3.76
C ASP A 141 -24.06 3.24 4.48
N GLN A 142 -23.71 2.02 4.02
CA GLN A 142 -22.71 1.15 4.66
C GLN A 142 -21.39 1.02 3.87
N ALA A 143 -21.21 1.78 2.79
CA ALA A 143 -19.98 1.77 2.00
C ALA A 143 -19.53 3.18 1.59
N VAL A 144 -18.23 3.39 1.41
CA VAL A 144 -17.66 4.63 0.85
C VAL A 144 -17.22 4.34 -0.58
N LEU A 145 -17.80 5.03 -1.55
CA LEU A 145 -17.41 4.94 -2.97
C LEU A 145 -16.05 5.62 -3.19
N LEU A 146 -15.08 4.87 -3.70
CA LEU A 146 -13.74 5.35 -4.03
C LEU A 146 -13.64 5.87 -5.46
N GLY A 147 -14.36 5.25 -6.39
CA GLY A 147 -14.28 5.55 -7.81
C GLY A 147 -14.77 4.40 -8.69
N VAL A 148 -14.33 4.39 -9.94
CA VAL A 148 -14.67 3.38 -10.93
C VAL A 148 -13.43 2.67 -11.45
N ALA A 149 -13.40 1.34 -11.33
CA ALA A 149 -12.35 0.46 -11.82
C ALA A 149 -12.70 -0.01 -13.24
N HIS A 150 -11.97 0.51 -14.23
CA HIS A 150 -12.18 0.17 -15.63
C HIS A 150 -10.86 0.28 -16.43
N HIS A 151 -10.73 -0.47 -17.53
CA HIS A 151 -9.54 -0.48 -18.38
C HIS A 151 -8.19 -0.72 -17.65
N GLY A 152 -8.15 -1.49 -16.55
CA GLY A 152 -6.89 -1.75 -15.85
C GLY A 152 -6.44 -0.65 -14.87
N ARG A 153 -7.29 0.35 -14.60
CA ARG A 153 -7.02 1.45 -13.66
C ARG A 153 -8.24 1.76 -12.81
N LEU A 154 -8.02 2.49 -11.71
CA LEU A 154 -9.08 3.14 -10.95
C LEU A 154 -9.13 4.62 -11.34
N ASP A 155 -10.29 5.08 -11.77
CA ASP A 155 -10.59 6.51 -11.84
C ASP A 155 -11.27 6.91 -10.53
N ALA A 156 -10.56 7.70 -9.71
CA ALA A 156 -11.08 8.14 -8.42
C ALA A 156 -12.35 9.00 -8.60
N LEU A 157 -13.27 8.91 -7.63
CA LEU A 157 -14.62 9.49 -7.65
C LEU A 157 -14.67 10.97 -8.09
N TYR A 158 -13.68 11.77 -7.68
CA TYR A 158 -13.62 13.21 -7.97
C TYR A 158 -12.51 13.60 -8.97
N ALA A 159 -11.90 12.63 -9.66
CA ALA A 159 -10.90 12.90 -10.70
C ALA A 159 -11.53 13.61 -11.89
N ASN A 160 -12.77 13.23 -12.21
CA ASN A 160 -13.58 13.88 -13.23
C ASN A 160 -15.05 13.90 -12.78
N ASN A 161 -15.52 15.06 -12.32
CA ASN A 161 -16.89 15.23 -11.84
C ASN A 161 -17.96 14.99 -12.92
N GLU A 162 -17.60 15.00 -14.20
CA GLU A 162 -18.52 14.71 -15.32
C GLU A 162 -18.51 13.23 -15.72
N GLN A 163 -17.68 12.40 -15.08
CA GLN A 163 -17.64 10.96 -15.35
C GLN A 163 -18.98 10.31 -14.99
N THR A 164 -19.50 9.52 -15.92
CA THR A 164 -20.70 8.72 -15.74
C THR A 164 -20.36 7.25 -15.67
N VAL A 165 -21.14 6.49 -14.91
CA VAL A 165 -21.02 5.02 -14.85
C VAL A 165 -21.47 4.42 -16.19
N ALA A 166 -20.56 3.75 -16.89
CA ALA A 166 -20.84 3.02 -18.12
C ALA A 166 -21.33 1.60 -17.84
N ALA A 167 -21.86 0.94 -18.87
CA ALA A 167 -22.18 -0.48 -18.79
C ALA A 167 -20.90 -1.30 -18.58
N ALA A 168 -20.94 -2.28 -17.68
CA ALA A 168 -19.80 -3.09 -17.22
C ALA A 168 -18.73 -2.36 -16.39
N ASP A 169 -18.93 -1.07 -16.06
CA ASP A 169 -18.10 -0.41 -15.07
C ASP A 169 -18.25 -1.09 -13.71
N ARG A 170 -17.14 -1.20 -13.00
CA ARG A 170 -17.12 -1.72 -11.64
C ARG A 170 -16.79 -0.60 -10.69
N LEU A 171 -17.65 -0.37 -9.71
CA LEU A 171 -17.45 0.64 -8.69
C LEU A 171 -16.59 0.06 -7.57
N ALA A 172 -15.60 0.84 -7.11
CA ALA A 172 -14.69 0.48 -6.03
C ALA A 172 -15.15 1.12 -4.71
N PHE A 173 -15.10 0.37 -3.61
CA PHE A 173 -15.65 0.77 -2.32
C PHE A 173 -14.73 0.42 -1.17
N ILE A 174 -14.86 1.16 -0.05
CA ILE A 174 -14.53 0.67 1.29
C ILE A 174 -15.84 0.24 1.96
N ALA A 175 -15.92 -1.00 2.45
CA ALA A 175 -17.07 -1.56 3.15
C ALA A 175 -16.66 -2.71 4.08
N ARG A 176 -17.55 -3.17 4.97
CA ARG A 176 -17.28 -4.32 5.84
C ARG A 176 -17.58 -5.64 5.16
N GLU A 177 -18.65 -5.66 4.38
CA GLU A 177 -19.09 -6.82 3.61
C GLU A 177 -19.40 -6.44 2.16
N PHE A 178 -19.34 -7.43 1.26
CA PHE A 178 -19.65 -7.22 -0.16
C PHE A 178 -21.09 -6.72 -0.40
N GLU A 179 -22.03 -7.09 0.46
CA GLU A 179 -23.44 -6.67 0.34
C GLU A 179 -23.69 -5.21 0.76
N ASP A 180 -22.78 -4.62 1.56
CA ASP A 180 -22.84 -3.21 1.94
C ASP A 180 -22.58 -2.28 0.74
N CYS A 181 -22.02 -2.82 -0.35
CA CYS A 181 -21.76 -2.11 -1.60
C CYS A 181 -23.01 -1.98 -2.49
N THR A 182 -24.21 -2.23 -1.96
CA THR A 182 -25.48 -2.02 -2.66
C THR A 182 -26.00 -0.60 -2.47
N PRO A 183 -26.55 0.06 -3.51
CA PRO A 183 -27.16 1.36 -3.35
C PRO A 183 -28.43 1.25 -2.49
N THR A 184 -28.46 1.98 -1.37
CA THR A 184 -29.58 2.04 -0.42
C THR A 184 -30.41 3.32 -0.56
N ARG A 185 -29.86 4.34 -1.23
CA ARG A 185 -30.50 5.65 -1.42
C ARG A 185 -30.52 6.07 -2.88
N GLU A 186 -31.46 6.94 -3.20
CA GLU A 186 -31.52 7.59 -4.51
C GLU A 186 -30.30 8.53 -4.71
N PRO A 187 -29.79 8.67 -5.95
CA PRO A 187 -28.74 9.62 -6.25
C PRO A 187 -29.13 11.05 -5.89
N GLU A 188 -28.22 11.76 -5.25
CA GLU A 188 -28.40 13.16 -4.87
C GLU A 188 -27.52 14.02 -5.76
N SER A 189 -28.06 15.09 -6.33
CA SER A 189 -27.23 16.00 -7.15
C SER A 189 -26.17 16.63 -6.25
N ASN A 190 -24.91 16.28 -6.51
CA ASN A 190 -23.80 16.78 -5.76
C ASN A 190 -23.27 18.02 -6.49
N ALA A 191 -23.35 19.18 -5.86
CA ALA A 191 -22.61 20.35 -6.29
C ALA A 191 -21.13 20.15 -5.92
N ALA A 192 -20.49 19.13 -6.51
CA ALA A 192 -19.05 18.96 -6.40
C ALA A 192 -18.42 20.27 -6.85
N GLY A 193 -17.62 20.87 -5.96
CA GLY A 193 -16.95 22.13 -6.26
C GLY A 193 -16.21 21.98 -7.57
N ARG A 194 -16.24 23.01 -8.42
CA ARG A 194 -15.28 23.11 -9.54
C ARG A 194 -13.93 22.91 -8.89
N ILE A 195 -13.19 21.85 -9.26
CA ILE A 195 -11.87 21.51 -8.73
C ILE A 195 -11.15 22.84 -8.48
N HIS A 196 -11.18 23.31 -7.24
CA HIS A 196 -10.25 24.33 -6.84
C HIS A 196 -9.04 23.46 -6.64
N ALA A 197 -8.20 23.40 -7.68
CA ALA A 197 -6.79 23.11 -7.48
C ALA A 197 -6.46 23.91 -6.22
N ALA A 198 -6.29 23.18 -5.10
CA ALA A 198 -6.09 23.80 -3.81
C ALA A 198 -5.05 24.87 -4.08
N SER A 199 -5.41 26.12 -3.77
CA SER A 199 -4.59 27.27 -4.11
C SER A 199 -3.15 26.91 -3.84
N ASP A 200 -2.31 27.08 -4.86
CA ASP A 200 -0.84 27.13 -4.83
C ASP A 200 -0.40 28.21 -3.83
N THR A 201 -0.78 28.08 -2.56
CA THR A 201 -0.01 28.63 -1.46
C THR A 201 1.24 27.79 -1.48
N GLU A 202 2.27 28.34 -2.12
CA GLU A 202 3.67 27.94 -2.06
C GLU A 202 3.98 27.34 -0.69
N VAL A 203 3.76 26.03 -0.55
CA VAL A 203 4.38 25.27 0.52
C VAL A 203 5.81 25.19 0.04
N GLU A 204 6.70 26.00 0.61
CA GLU A 204 8.14 25.82 0.50
C GLU A 204 8.41 24.32 0.44
N ALA A 205 8.97 23.84 -0.69
CA ALA A 205 9.13 22.42 -0.96
C ALA A 205 9.68 21.74 0.29
N ARG A 206 8.80 21.01 1.00
CA ARG A 206 9.08 20.59 2.36
C ARG A 206 10.28 19.66 2.27
N ARG A 207 11.41 20.07 2.86
CA ARG A 207 12.60 19.23 2.89
C ARG A 207 12.34 18.11 3.87
N ARG A 208 12.46 16.86 3.42
CA ARG A 208 12.36 15.68 4.28
C ARG A 208 13.67 14.92 4.26
N ARG A 209 14.18 14.59 5.44
CA ARG A 209 15.35 13.73 5.63
C ARG A 209 14.90 12.37 6.12
N VAL A 210 15.19 11.34 5.33
CA VAL A 210 14.86 9.95 5.63
C VAL A 210 16.13 9.14 5.83
N LEU A 211 16.19 8.36 6.91
CA LEU A 211 17.24 7.37 7.13
C LEU A 211 16.67 5.98 6.85
N VAL A 212 17.20 5.28 5.85
CA VAL A 212 16.89 3.86 5.60
C VAL A 212 17.96 3.02 6.28
N LEU A 213 17.54 2.21 7.25
CA LEU A 213 18.38 1.25 7.99
C LEU A 213 18.18 -0.15 7.38
N GLY A 214 19.24 -0.71 6.84
CA GLY A 214 19.25 -2.01 6.17
C GLY A 214 19.21 -1.92 4.64
N TRP A 215 19.34 -3.08 4.01
CA TRP A 215 19.23 -3.28 2.57
C TRP A 215 18.61 -4.64 2.21
N ASN A 216 17.42 -4.61 1.61
CA ASN A 216 16.76 -5.76 1.02
C ASN A 216 16.36 -5.50 -0.45
N GLN A 217 15.62 -6.42 -1.06
CA GLN A 217 15.26 -6.34 -2.48
C GLN A 217 14.28 -5.19 -2.80
N LYS A 218 13.58 -4.64 -1.79
CA LYS A 218 12.61 -3.55 -1.88
C LYS A 218 13.24 -2.16 -1.88
N VAL A 219 14.41 -1.99 -1.25
CA VAL A 219 15.07 -0.67 -1.14
C VAL A 219 15.22 0.05 -2.49
N PRO A 220 15.59 -0.61 -3.60
CA PRO A 220 15.59 0.04 -4.92
C PRO A 220 14.25 0.67 -5.32
N SER A 221 13.14 -0.05 -5.12
CA SER A 221 11.78 0.44 -5.41
C SER A 221 11.38 1.56 -4.46
N LEU A 222 11.77 1.47 -3.18
CA LEU A 222 11.55 2.53 -2.18
C LEU A 222 12.26 3.83 -2.57
N LEU A 223 13.51 3.74 -3.06
CA LEU A 223 14.25 4.91 -3.54
C LEU A 223 13.64 5.50 -4.81
N ALA A 224 13.16 4.66 -5.74
CA ALA A 224 12.45 5.11 -6.92
C ALA A 224 11.14 5.84 -6.55
N GLU A 225 10.43 5.35 -5.54
CA GLU A 225 9.21 6.00 -5.05
C GLU A 225 9.50 7.38 -4.43
N PHE A 226 10.55 7.50 -3.61
CA PHE A 226 10.95 8.80 -3.08
C PHE A 226 11.28 9.80 -4.19
N ASP A 227 11.80 9.35 -5.33
CA ASP A 227 12.08 10.19 -6.49
C ASP A 227 10.82 10.63 -7.26
N ALA A 228 9.75 9.84 -7.20
CA ALA A 228 8.49 10.12 -7.88
C ALA A 228 7.77 11.34 -7.29
N TYR A 229 8.05 11.69 -6.03
CA TYR A 229 7.48 12.87 -5.37
C TYR A 229 8.19 14.17 -5.77
N THR A 230 7.73 14.77 -6.87
CA THR A 230 8.33 15.98 -7.45
C THR A 230 8.08 17.27 -6.66
N ARG A 231 7.06 17.30 -5.80
CA ARG A 231 6.69 18.49 -5.00
C ARG A 231 7.47 18.64 -3.69
N GLU A 232 8.31 17.67 -3.36
CA GLU A 232 9.06 17.62 -2.11
C GLU A 232 10.55 17.40 -2.39
N ARG A 233 11.41 17.97 -1.55
CA ARG A 233 12.84 17.66 -1.62
C ARG A 233 13.16 16.59 -0.59
N VAL A 234 13.32 15.36 -1.06
CA VAL A 234 13.68 14.22 -0.19
C VAL A 234 15.19 13.99 -0.22
N GLU A 235 15.79 13.91 0.96
CA GLU A 235 17.16 13.47 1.16
C GLU A 235 17.16 12.14 1.90
N VAL A 236 17.70 11.11 1.27
CA VAL A 236 17.72 9.75 1.82
C VAL A 236 19.15 9.34 2.13
N ASP A 237 19.42 9.01 3.39
CA ASP A 237 20.63 8.31 3.77
C ASP A 237 20.33 6.81 3.90
N VAL A 238 21.09 5.97 3.20
CA VAL A 238 20.94 4.51 3.26
C VAL A 238 22.11 3.94 4.04
N PHE A 239 21.85 3.43 5.24
CA PHE A 239 22.83 2.81 6.12
C PHE A 239 22.70 1.30 6.09
N SER A 240 23.71 0.61 5.59
CA SER A 240 23.70 -0.84 5.44
C SER A 240 25.11 -1.39 5.46
N LEU A 241 25.26 -2.64 5.89
CA LEU A 241 26.51 -3.38 5.79
C LEU A 241 26.88 -3.73 4.35
N LEU A 242 25.92 -3.71 3.41
CA LEU A 242 26.19 -3.97 1.98
C LEU A 242 27.07 -2.85 1.39
N ALA A 243 28.14 -3.23 0.69
CA ALA A 243 29.08 -2.29 0.10
C ALA A 243 28.38 -1.28 -0.84
N VAL A 244 28.85 -0.03 -0.84
CA VAL A 244 28.28 1.05 -1.67
C VAL A 244 28.29 0.67 -3.15
N ASP A 245 29.42 0.18 -3.66
CA ASP A 245 29.58 -0.19 -5.07
C ASP A 245 28.59 -1.27 -5.52
N GLU A 246 28.26 -2.20 -4.61
CA GLU A 246 27.28 -3.25 -4.87
C GLU A 246 25.86 -2.69 -4.90
N ARG A 247 25.51 -1.82 -3.95
CA ARG A 247 24.22 -1.11 -3.93
C ARG A 247 24.00 -0.29 -5.19
N GLU A 248 24.97 0.51 -5.59
CA GLU A 248 24.90 1.29 -6.83
C GLU A 248 24.76 0.40 -8.07
N THR A 249 25.44 -0.75 -8.09
CA THR A 249 25.31 -1.72 -9.18
C THR A 249 23.92 -2.32 -9.25
N ILE A 250 23.30 -2.65 -8.11
CA ILE A 250 21.92 -3.12 -8.04
C ILE A 250 20.95 -2.05 -8.56
N LEU A 251 21.09 -0.79 -8.12
CA LEU A 251 20.25 0.31 -8.58
C LEU A 251 20.35 0.52 -10.09
N ARG A 252 21.57 0.53 -10.64
CA ARG A 252 21.79 0.64 -12.10
C ARG A 252 21.16 -0.52 -12.87
N ARG A 253 21.28 -1.75 -12.37
CA ARG A 253 20.72 -2.94 -13.03
C ARG A 253 19.20 -2.94 -13.04
N LYS A 254 18.57 -2.41 -11.99
CA LYS A 254 17.12 -2.23 -11.88
C LYS A 254 16.61 -0.95 -12.56
N GLY A 255 17.48 -0.21 -13.26
CA GLY A 255 17.09 1.02 -13.96
C GLY A 255 16.61 2.16 -13.05
N VAL A 256 16.94 2.15 -11.76
CA VAL A 256 16.52 3.21 -10.82
C VAL A 256 17.28 4.49 -11.15
N MET A 257 16.57 5.50 -11.64
CA MET A 257 17.11 6.84 -11.94
C MET A 257 16.55 7.85 -10.94
N LEU A 258 17.44 8.52 -10.23
CA LEU A 258 17.09 9.52 -9.22
C LEU A 258 17.29 10.92 -9.80
N ASN A 259 16.19 11.62 -10.10
CA ASN A 259 16.19 12.95 -10.71
C ASN A 259 15.88 14.06 -9.70
N HIS A 260 15.16 13.75 -8.62
CA HIS A 260 14.62 14.69 -7.65
C HIS A 260 15.11 14.37 -6.23
N ALA A 261 15.15 13.09 -5.85
CA ALA A 261 15.61 12.65 -4.54
C ALA A 261 17.14 12.58 -4.48
N ARG A 262 17.73 13.07 -3.37
CA ARG A 262 19.17 12.96 -3.12
C ARG A 262 19.43 11.75 -2.24
N VAL A 263 20.13 10.75 -2.77
CA VAL A 263 20.48 9.54 -2.02
C VAL A 263 21.97 9.55 -1.69
N ARG A 264 22.32 9.26 -0.44
CA ARG A 264 23.69 9.01 0.02
C ARG A 264 23.77 7.64 0.68
N HIS A 265 24.71 6.83 0.21
CA HIS A 265 24.98 5.51 0.78
C HIS A 265 26.05 5.61 1.87
N ILE A 266 25.79 4.97 3.00
CA ILE A 266 26.68 4.88 4.17
C ILE A 266 26.86 3.39 4.49
N GLU A 267 28.10 2.95 4.65
CA GLU A 267 28.40 1.59 5.10
C GLU A 267 28.44 1.55 6.63
N GLY A 268 27.81 0.52 7.19
CA GLY A 268 27.94 0.22 8.61
C GLY A 268 26.92 -0.79 9.13
N ASP A 269 27.14 -1.21 10.38
CA ASP A 269 26.35 -2.20 11.07
C ASP A 269 25.24 -1.56 11.91
N LEU A 270 23.97 -1.82 11.53
CA LEU A 270 22.81 -1.32 12.29
C LEU A 270 22.70 -1.92 13.69
N THR A 271 23.41 -3.03 13.97
CA THR A 271 23.52 -3.63 15.30
C THR A 271 24.65 -3.02 16.14
N SER A 272 25.47 -2.14 15.57
CA SER A 272 26.55 -1.45 16.27
C SER A 272 26.07 -0.12 16.85
N HIS A 273 25.97 -0.03 18.18
CA HIS A 273 25.63 1.22 18.87
C HIS A 273 26.59 2.36 18.53
N TYR A 274 27.90 2.07 18.42
CA TYR A 274 28.91 3.07 18.08
C TYR A 274 28.67 3.70 16.71
N GLU A 275 28.34 2.87 15.70
CA GLU A 275 28.11 3.36 14.35
C GLU A 275 26.76 4.07 14.22
N MET A 276 25.70 3.53 14.84
CA MET A 276 24.37 4.16 14.89
C MET A 276 24.42 5.56 15.51
N THR A 277 25.19 5.74 16.59
CA THR A 277 25.35 7.05 17.26
C THR A 277 25.99 8.10 16.35
N ARG A 278 26.81 7.69 15.38
CA ARG A 278 27.49 8.62 14.44
C ARG A 278 26.59 9.11 13.31
N LEU A 279 25.41 8.52 13.13
CA LEU A 279 24.46 8.92 12.09
C LEU A 279 23.70 10.21 12.44
N ASP A 280 23.75 10.67 13.70
CA ASP A 280 22.91 11.77 14.20
C ASP A 280 21.43 11.54 13.86
N VAL A 281 20.88 10.45 14.41
CA VAL A 281 19.49 10.01 14.15
C VAL A 281 18.44 11.08 14.49
N SER A 282 18.79 12.07 15.30
CA SER A 282 17.92 13.19 15.67
C SER A 282 17.66 14.18 14.52
N GLY A 283 18.55 14.21 13.53
CA GLY A 283 18.45 15.11 12.38
C GLY A 283 17.56 14.63 11.24
N TYR A 284 16.92 13.47 11.37
CA TYR A 284 16.00 12.91 10.38
C TYR A 284 14.54 13.17 10.77
N ASP A 285 13.67 13.33 9.78
CA ASP A 285 12.23 13.41 9.99
C ASP A 285 11.63 12.00 10.15
N SER A 286 12.19 11.02 9.44
CA SER A 286 11.74 9.63 9.46
C SER A 286 12.89 8.64 9.34
N ILE A 287 12.74 7.51 10.00
CA ILE A 287 13.66 6.38 9.92
C ILE A 287 12.88 5.17 9.42
N VAL A 288 13.31 4.57 8.32
CA VAL A 288 12.71 3.34 7.78
C VAL A 288 13.65 2.18 8.11
N LEU A 289 13.18 1.22 8.90
CA LEU A 289 13.90 -0.01 9.20
C LEU A 289 13.33 -1.12 8.32
N VAL A 290 14.15 -1.59 7.37
CA VAL A 290 13.78 -2.68 6.47
C VAL A 290 14.46 -3.99 6.88
N ALA A 291 13.76 -5.11 6.72
CA ALA A 291 14.34 -6.41 7.04
C ALA A 291 15.32 -6.85 5.95
N SER A 292 16.61 -6.71 6.27
CA SER A 292 17.78 -7.48 5.85
C SER A 292 18.93 -6.50 5.73
N ASP A 293 20.08 -6.83 6.28
CA ASP A 293 21.35 -6.14 6.03
C ASP A 293 22.33 -7.23 5.58
N TRP A 294 22.03 -7.73 4.37
CA TRP A 294 22.81 -8.52 3.39
C TRP A 294 23.04 -10.04 3.57
N LEU A 295 21.98 -10.73 4.01
CA LEU A 295 21.60 -12.14 3.75
C LEU A 295 22.12 -13.29 4.66
N GLY A 296 21.17 -13.84 5.41
CA GLY A 296 21.12 -15.18 6.02
C GLY A 296 19.72 -15.80 5.78
N SER A 297 19.25 -16.73 6.62
CA SER A 297 17.85 -17.18 6.60
C SER A 297 16.88 -16.06 7.00
N ALA A 298 15.58 -16.22 6.75
CA ALA A 298 14.55 -15.29 7.22
C ALA A 298 14.68 -15.01 8.73
N ASP A 299 14.89 -16.06 9.53
CA ASP A 299 15.10 -15.94 10.99
C ASP A 299 16.32 -15.08 11.36
N ALA A 300 17.41 -15.16 10.57
CA ALA A 300 18.61 -14.38 10.83
C ALA A 300 18.39 -12.90 10.48
N ALA A 301 17.69 -12.61 9.38
CA ALA A 301 17.34 -11.24 9.01
C ALA A 301 16.43 -10.59 10.07
N ASP A 302 15.44 -11.33 10.57
CA ASP A 302 14.52 -10.88 11.61
C ASP A 302 15.24 -10.63 12.95
N ALA A 303 16.11 -11.54 13.38
CA ALA A 303 16.89 -11.35 14.61
C ALA A 303 17.80 -10.10 14.54
N ARG A 304 18.44 -9.85 13.39
CA ARG A 304 19.27 -8.65 13.19
C ARG A 304 18.43 -7.38 13.17
N MET A 305 17.26 -7.41 12.54
CA MET A 305 16.32 -6.30 12.54
C MET A 305 15.89 -5.93 13.97
N LEU A 306 15.52 -6.92 14.78
CA LEU A 306 15.16 -6.71 16.19
C LEU A 306 16.31 -6.11 17.00
N LEU A 307 17.52 -6.65 16.84
CA LEU A 307 18.70 -6.11 17.51
C LEU A 307 19.00 -4.66 17.08
N GLY A 308 18.91 -4.37 15.78
CA GLY A 308 19.06 -3.03 15.25
C GLY A 308 18.02 -2.04 15.77
N TYR A 309 16.77 -2.47 15.89
CA TYR A 309 15.71 -1.67 16.50
C TYR A 309 15.97 -1.39 17.99
N LEU A 310 16.48 -2.36 18.75
CA LEU A 310 16.86 -2.14 20.15
C LEU A 310 17.99 -1.10 20.26
N VAL A 311 19.01 -1.19 19.40
CA VAL A 311 20.10 -0.21 19.34
C VAL A 311 19.58 1.17 18.95
N LEU A 312 18.72 1.26 17.93
CA LEU A 312 18.08 2.50 17.54
C LEU A 312 17.27 3.11 18.69
N SER A 313 16.46 2.29 19.37
CA SER A 313 15.66 2.70 20.52
C SER A 313 16.52 3.30 21.62
N GLN A 314 17.66 2.65 21.95
CA GLN A 314 18.61 3.13 22.93
C GLN A 314 19.22 4.49 22.53
N VAL A 315 19.58 4.68 21.26
CA VAL A 315 20.10 5.97 20.77
C VAL A 315 19.01 7.06 20.85
N LEU A 316 17.75 6.69 20.60
CA LEU A 316 16.60 7.60 20.65
C LEU A 316 16.12 7.94 22.07
N GLU A 317 16.55 7.22 23.12
CA GLU A 317 16.12 7.48 24.51
C GLU A 317 16.44 8.92 24.97
N ASN A 318 17.57 9.47 24.52
CA ASN A 318 18.05 10.79 24.91
C ASN A 318 17.67 11.91 23.92
N VAL A 319 16.82 11.60 22.93
CA VAL A 319 16.39 12.56 21.92
C VAL A 319 15.05 13.16 22.34
N GLU A 320 15.00 14.50 22.51
CA GLU A 320 13.78 15.20 22.93
C GLU A 320 12.64 15.05 21.92
N THR A 321 12.94 15.22 20.63
CA THR A 321 11.97 15.05 19.53
C THR A 321 12.35 13.84 18.71
N LYS A 322 11.73 12.69 19.00
CA LYS A 322 12.02 11.44 18.29
C LYS A 322 11.49 11.50 16.85
N PRO A 323 12.28 11.04 15.85
CA PRO A 323 11.79 10.86 14.49
C PRO A 323 10.68 9.81 14.44
N ALA A 324 9.84 9.90 13.41
CA ALA A 324 8.92 8.82 13.10
C ALA A 324 9.71 7.60 12.64
N VAL A 325 9.38 6.42 13.13
CA VAL A 325 10.06 5.18 12.75
C VAL A 325 9.06 4.31 12.02
N VAL A 326 9.37 3.87 10.82
CA VAL A 326 8.57 2.93 10.03
C VAL A 326 9.32 1.61 9.96
N VAL A 327 8.69 0.54 10.40
CA VAL A 327 9.29 -0.78 10.56
C VAL A 327 8.61 -1.75 9.61
N GLU A 328 9.38 -2.34 8.70
CA GLU A 328 8.92 -3.43 7.84
C GLU A 328 9.16 -4.79 8.52
N SER A 329 8.16 -5.35 9.19
CA SER A 329 8.28 -6.66 9.85
C SER A 329 8.07 -7.82 8.87
N MET A 330 8.95 -8.82 8.94
CA MET A 330 8.81 -10.10 8.24
C MET A 330 8.10 -11.17 9.07
N SER A 331 7.85 -10.88 10.36
CA SER A 331 7.24 -11.80 11.30
C SER A 331 6.04 -11.17 11.99
N THR A 332 4.91 -11.86 11.95
CA THR A 332 3.71 -11.55 12.74
C THR A 332 3.96 -11.72 14.23
N ASP A 333 4.83 -12.66 14.61
CA ASP A 333 5.02 -13.04 16.02
C ASP A 333 5.83 -11.97 16.76
N ASN A 334 6.76 -11.32 16.06
CA ASN A 334 7.64 -10.28 16.60
C ASN A 334 7.09 -8.87 16.42
N ALA A 335 5.94 -8.75 15.76
CA ALA A 335 5.25 -7.51 15.48
C ALA A 335 5.03 -6.62 16.73
N ASN A 336 4.64 -7.23 17.86
CA ASN A 336 4.33 -6.50 19.09
C ASN A 336 5.59 -5.94 19.80
N LEU A 337 6.79 -6.32 19.36
CA LEU A 337 8.04 -5.77 19.91
C LEU A 337 8.27 -4.31 19.48
N PHE A 338 7.49 -3.82 18.53
CA PHE A 338 7.57 -2.48 17.97
C PHE A 338 6.46 -1.53 18.48
N ASP A 339 5.83 -1.85 19.63
CA ASP A 339 4.67 -1.13 20.17
C ASP A 339 5.06 0.18 20.90
N GLN A 340 5.71 1.11 20.20
CA GLN A 340 5.98 2.47 20.68
C GLN A 340 5.16 3.49 19.89
N ALA A 341 4.77 4.59 20.53
CA ALA A 341 3.90 5.60 19.92
C ALA A 341 4.49 6.21 18.63
N ASN A 342 5.81 6.39 18.53
CA ASN A 342 6.50 6.94 17.35
C ASN A 342 6.87 5.89 16.30
N VAL A 343 6.45 4.64 16.49
CA VAL A 343 6.78 3.52 15.60
C VAL A 343 5.52 3.07 14.86
N GLU A 344 5.60 3.04 13.55
CA GLU A 344 4.62 2.45 12.65
C GLU A 344 5.16 1.14 12.11
N ARG A 345 4.27 0.16 11.99
CA ARG A 345 4.64 -1.19 11.58
C ARG A 345 3.80 -1.63 10.40
N LEU A 346 4.50 -2.11 9.38
CA LEU A 346 3.93 -2.82 8.25
C LEU A 346 4.39 -4.27 8.34
N VAL A 347 3.45 -5.21 8.47
CA VAL A 347 3.76 -6.64 8.43
C VAL A 347 3.63 -7.09 6.99
N SER A 348 4.74 -7.01 6.26
CA SER A 348 4.71 -7.22 4.80
C SER A 348 4.00 -8.52 4.44
N PRO A 349 4.36 -9.71 4.98
CA PRO A 349 3.76 -10.99 4.57
C PRO A 349 2.23 -11.05 4.67
N ASP A 350 1.64 -10.45 5.71
CA ASP A 350 0.18 -10.41 5.89
C ASP A 350 -0.48 -9.56 4.78
N LEU A 351 0.12 -8.40 4.50
CA LEU A 351 -0.33 -7.52 3.43
C LEU A 351 -0.21 -8.23 2.07
N GLN A 352 0.91 -8.94 1.81
CA GLN A 352 1.11 -9.71 0.57
C GLN A 352 0.04 -10.81 0.41
N ALA A 353 -0.16 -11.62 1.46
CA ALA A 353 -1.10 -12.72 1.45
C ALA A 353 -2.54 -12.24 1.22
N SER A 354 -2.90 -11.13 1.87
CA SER A 354 -4.21 -10.51 1.70
C SER A 354 -4.40 -9.94 0.30
N MET A 355 -3.43 -9.19 -0.23
CA MET A 355 -3.48 -8.67 -1.61
C MET A 355 -3.66 -9.79 -2.64
N LEU A 356 -2.85 -10.84 -2.56
CA LEU A 356 -2.95 -12.01 -3.45
C LEU A 356 -4.34 -12.67 -3.35
N THR A 357 -4.86 -12.83 -2.13
CA THR A 357 -6.18 -13.43 -1.88
C THR A 357 -7.31 -12.57 -2.45
N GLN A 358 -7.27 -11.27 -2.19
CA GLN A 358 -8.27 -10.32 -2.68
C GLN A 358 -8.30 -10.28 -4.21
N VAL A 359 -7.13 -10.19 -4.86
CA VAL A 359 -7.02 -10.20 -6.32
C VAL A 359 -7.48 -11.53 -6.93
N ALA A 360 -7.24 -12.67 -6.27
CA ALA A 360 -7.76 -13.95 -6.71
C ALA A 360 -9.29 -14.07 -6.61
N LEU A 361 -9.92 -13.35 -5.68
CA LEU A 361 -11.39 -13.28 -5.59
C LEU A 361 -11.98 -12.35 -6.64
N ARG A 362 -11.33 -11.21 -6.91
CA ARG A 362 -11.72 -10.21 -7.93
C ARG A 362 -10.48 -9.54 -8.51
N ARG A 363 -10.16 -9.84 -9.77
CA ARG A 363 -8.96 -9.31 -10.44
C ARG A 363 -8.91 -7.79 -10.50
N GLU A 364 -10.07 -7.12 -10.56
CA GLU A 364 -10.14 -5.67 -10.67
C GLU A 364 -9.70 -4.95 -9.39
N LEU A 365 -9.62 -5.67 -8.27
CA LEU A 365 -9.00 -5.14 -7.06
C LEU A 365 -7.52 -4.83 -7.26
N HIS A 366 -6.82 -5.53 -8.18
CA HIS A 366 -5.44 -5.20 -8.51
C HIS A 366 -5.32 -3.75 -9.00
N TRP A 367 -6.27 -3.29 -9.81
CA TRP A 367 -6.26 -1.93 -10.37
C TRP A 367 -6.51 -0.87 -9.30
N VAL A 368 -7.36 -1.20 -8.33
CA VAL A 368 -7.64 -0.33 -7.17
C VAL A 368 -6.41 -0.21 -6.27
N LEU A 369 -5.76 -1.34 -5.96
CA LEU A 369 -4.57 -1.37 -5.12
C LEU A 369 -3.38 -0.65 -5.77
N GLU A 370 -3.17 -0.83 -7.08
CA GLU A 370 -2.13 -0.12 -7.82
C GLU A 370 -2.35 1.40 -7.79
N GLU A 371 -3.58 1.88 -7.97
CA GLU A 371 -3.88 3.32 -7.93
C GLU A 371 -3.73 3.91 -6.52
N LEU A 372 -4.36 3.29 -5.51
CA LEU A 372 -4.39 3.83 -4.14
C LEU A 372 -3.00 3.94 -3.50
N PHE A 373 -2.06 3.14 -3.97
CA PHE A 373 -0.74 3.04 -3.37
C PHE A 373 0.36 3.64 -4.24
N SER A 374 0.09 4.14 -5.44
CA SER A 374 1.11 4.76 -6.29
C SER A 374 1.28 6.25 -6.03
N ALA A 375 2.53 6.76 -6.10
CA ALA A 375 2.79 8.19 -6.17
C ALA A 375 2.08 8.86 -7.36
N GLY A 376 1.44 10.00 -7.10
CA GLY A 376 0.85 10.87 -8.14
C GLY A 376 -0.52 10.44 -8.66
N GLY A 377 -1.11 9.39 -8.07
CA GLY A 377 -2.51 8.99 -8.26
C GLY A 377 -3.42 9.51 -7.15
N ALA A 378 -4.41 8.70 -6.79
CA ALA A 378 -5.24 8.94 -5.60
C ALA A 378 -4.51 8.44 -4.33
N GLU A 379 -4.08 9.36 -3.46
CA GLU A 379 -3.33 9.05 -2.24
C GLU A 379 -4.19 9.21 -0.99
N ILE A 380 -3.99 8.33 -0.01
CA ILE A 380 -4.63 8.48 1.30
C ILE A 380 -3.82 9.50 2.12
N GLU A 381 -4.47 10.60 2.49
CA GLU A 381 -3.88 11.68 3.25
C GLU A 381 -4.69 11.99 4.51
N PHE A 382 -4.05 12.71 5.44
CA PHE A 382 -4.69 13.22 6.65
C PHE A 382 -4.93 14.73 6.55
N ARG A 383 -6.10 15.19 7.01
CA ARG A 383 -6.43 16.61 7.16
C ARG A 383 -6.64 16.91 8.63
N HIS A 384 -5.76 17.72 9.22
CA HIS A 384 -5.89 18.10 10.62
C HIS A 384 -7.15 18.95 10.87
N ILE A 385 -7.93 18.57 11.88
CA ILE A 385 -9.19 19.24 12.24
C ILE A 385 -8.99 20.70 12.63
N ASP A 386 -7.88 21.03 13.30
CA ASP A 386 -7.53 22.40 13.68
C ASP A 386 -7.40 23.34 12.47
N ARG A 387 -6.74 22.91 11.40
CA ARG A 387 -6.57 23.65 10.14
C ARG A 387 -7.86 23.79 9.35
N LEU A 388 -8.81 22.88 9.57
CA LEU A 388 -10.14 22.95 8.97
C LEU A 388 -11.10 23.85 9.76
N GLY A 389 -10.71 24.33 10.95
CA GLY A 389 -11.57 25.12 11.81
C GLY A 389 -12.74 24.34 12.39
N LEU A 390 -12.62 23.01 12.48
CA LEU A 390 -13.64 22.08 12.98
C LEU A 390 -13.36 21.63 14.42
N ALA A 391 -12.35 22.21 15.07
CA ALA A 391 -11.99 21.87 16.45
C ALA A 391 -13.16 22.14 17.41
N ASP A 392 -13.40 21.20 18.33
CA ASP A 392 -14.46 21.26 19.35
C ASP A 392 -15.89 21.32 18.77
N THR A 393 -16.05 20.91 17.51
CA THR A 393 -17.35 20.76 16.86
C THR A 393 -17.84 19.31 16.92
N SER A 394 -19.11 19.13 16.58
CA SER A 394 -19.75 17.83 16.51
C SER A 394 -20.49 17.72 15.19
N GLU A 395 -19.86 17.09 14.21
CA GLU A 395 -20.35 17.01 12.83
C GLU A 395 -20.64 15.56 12.44
N SER A 396 -21.61 15.34 11.55
CA SER A 396 -21.87 14.01 11.01
C SER A 396 -20.88 13.66 9.90
N PHE A 397 -20.62 12.36 9.71
CA PHE A 397 -19.76 11.89 8.61
C PHE A 397 -20.26 12.37 7.24
N ASP A 398 -21.58 12.38 7.02
CA ASP A 398 -22.17 12.87 5.77
C ASP A 398 -21.96 14.39 5.55
N THR A 399 -21.98 15.19 6.63
CA THR A 399 -21.69 16.63 6.55
C THR A 399 -20.23 16.87 6.17
N LEU A 400 -19.31 16.16 6.85
CA LEU A 400 -17.88 16.20 6.53
C LEU A 400 -17.61 15.72 5.10
N ARG A 401 -18.26 14.64 4.66
CA ARG A 401 -18.16 14.10 3.30
C ARG A 401 -18.57 15.15 2.26
N ARG A 402 -19.70 15.84 2.44
CA ARG A 402 -20.12 16.93 1.54
C ARG A 402 -19.09 18.07 1.51
N ALA A 403 -18.54 18.44 2.67
CA ALA A 403 -17.51 19.46 2.74
C ALA A 403 -16.23 19.04 2.00
N ARG A 404 -15.78 17.78 2.13
CA ARG A 404 -14.60 17.24 1.43
C ARG A 404 -14.82 17.10 -0.07
N ALA A 405 -16.02 16.70 -0.50
CA ALA A 405 -16.39 16.62 -1.91
C ALA A 405 -16.24 17.97 -2.65
N ALA A 406 -16.45 19.10 -1.95
CA ALA A 406 -16.22 20.43 -2.51
C ALA A 406 -14.74 20.72 -2.86
N HIS A 407 -13.82 19.99 -2.23
CA HIS A 407 -12.38 20.04 -2.49
C HIS A 407 -11.89 18.92 -3.42
N GLY A 408 -12.79 18.09 -3.97
CA GLY A 408 -12.43 16.94 -4.78
C GLY A 408 -11.81 15.79 -3.97
N GLU A 409 -12.09 15.72 -2.66
CA GLU A 409 -11.56 14.70 -1.76
C GLU A 409 -12.66 13.70 -1.36
N VAL A 410 -12.34 12.41 -1.32
CA VAL A 410 -13.25 11.37 -0.78
C VAL A 410 -12.96 11.22 0.71
N LEU A 411 -13.95 11.48 1.57
CA LEU A 411 -13.82 11.21 3.00
C LEU A 411 -13.91 9.69 3.25
N LEU A 412 -12.87 9.11 3.82
CA LEU A 412 -12.81 7.68 4.15
C LEU A 412 -13.15 7.42 5.63
N GLY A 413 -12.76 8.33 6.52
CA GLY A 413 -12.85 8.10 7.96
C GLY A 413 -12.28 9.23 8.81
N THR A 414 -12.05 8.92 10.08
CA THR A 414 -11.40 9.81 11.06
C THR A 414 -10.31 9.05 11.81
N LEU A 415 -9.26 9.76 12.20
CA LEU A 415 -8.19 9.26 13.04
C LEU A 415 -8.15 10.11 14.32
N HIS A 416 -8.58 9.52 15.44
CA HIS A 416 -8.56 10.19 16.73
C HIS A 416 -7.21 10.00 17.39
N ARG A 417 -6.57 11.11 17.81
CA ARG A 417 -5.27 11.08 18.49
C ARG A 417 -5.39 11.41 19.96
N SER A 418 -4.69 10.64 20.78
CA SER A 418 -4.58 10.81 22.23
C SER A 418 -3.10 10.80 22.64
N ASP A 419 -2.76 11.50 23.72
CA ASP A 419 -1.41 11.47 24.30
C ASP A 419 -1.15 10.16 25.07
N GLU A 420 -2.21 9.50 25.54
CA GLU A 420 -2.14 8.33 26.45
C GLU A 420 -2.42 7.00 25.75
N SER A 421 -2.95 7.01 24.52
CA SER A 421 -3.35 5.80 23.81
C SER A 421 -2.93 5.82 22.34
N MET A 422 -2.86 4.63 21.74
CA MET A 422 -2.67 4.49 20.30
C MET A 422 -3.76 5.25 19.53
N PRO A 423 -3.45 5.80 18.35
CA PRO A 423 -4.44 6.43 17.48
C PRO A 423 -5.60 5.47 17.20
N ARG A 424 -6.83 5.98 17.29
CA ARG A 424 -8.03 5.20 17.00
C ARG A 424 -8.54 5.57 15.63
N LEU A 425 -8.38 4.65 14.69
CA LEU A 425 -8.91 4.76 13.34
C LEU A 425 -10.39 4.36 13.32
N LEU A 426 -11.19 5.13 12.58
CA LEU A 426 -12.59 4.83 12.27
C LEU A 426 -12.83 5.10 10.78
N LEU A 427 -12.71 4.04 9.97
CA LEU A 427 -13.07 4.06 8.56
C LEU A 427 -14.55 3.70 8.37
N ASN A 428 -15.21 4.37 7.42
CA ASN A 428 -16.59 4.11 7.00
C ASN A 428 -17.54 3.81 8.19
N PRO A 429 -17.88 4.83 9.01
CA PRO A 429 -18.69 4.62 10.21
C PRO A 429 -20.08 4.05 9.87
N GLU A 430 -20.57 3.14 10.72
CA GLU A 430 -21.86 2.45 10.54
C GLU A 430 -23.05 3.42 10.45
N ASP A 431 -23.07 4.44 11.31
CA ASP A 431 -24.06 5.52 11.25
C ASP A 431 -23.38 6.81 10.76
N LYS A 432 -23.57 7.10 9.47
CA LYS A 432 -23.00 8.30 8.82
C LYS A 432 -23.70 9.61 9.20
N GLN A 433 -24.85 9.54 9.88
CA GLN A 433 -25.59 10.70 10.36
C GLN A 433 -25.31 10.99 11.84
N ALA A 434 -24.82 10.00 12.58
CA ALA A 434 -24.43 10.18 13.97
C ALA A 434 -23.39 11.30 14.12
N PRO A 435 -23.53 12.16 15.14
CA PRO A 435 -22.54 13.19 15.44
C PRO A 435 -21.22 12.58 15.90
N ILE A 436 -20.12 13.03 15.30
CA ILE A 436 -18.76 12.69 15.68
C ILE A 436 -18.16 13.91 16.37
N ALA A 437 -17.78 13.77 17.64
CA ALA A 437 -17.07 14.81 18.36
C ALA A 437 -15.63 14.90 17.84
N LEU A 438 -15.22 16.08 17.39
CA LEU A 438 -13.92 16.31 16.76
C LEU A 438 -13.03 17.16 17.68
N SER A 439 -11.90 16.60 18.07
CA SER A 439 -10.87 17.32 18.81
C SER A 439 -9.90 18.03 17.86
N ALA A 440 -9.21 19.07 18.34
CA ALA A 440 -8.19 19.78 17.54
C ALA A 440 -7.03 18.87 17.07
N ARG A 441 -6.81 17.73 17.72
CA ARG A 441 -5.75 16.77 17.39
C ARG A 441 -6.19 15.68 16.42
N ASP A 442 -7.49 15.59 16.18
CA ASP A 442 -8.04 14.58 15.27
C ASP A 442 -7.72 14.95 13.83
N GLU A 443 -7.75 13.93 12.98
CA GLU A 443 -7.51 14.07 11.55
C GLU A 443 -8.66 13.41 10.77
N LEU A 444 -9.05 14.02 9.65
CA LEU A 444 -9.88 13.34 8.65
C LEU A 444 -8.97 12.48 7.78
N VAL A 445 -9.40 11.24 7.52
CA VAL A 445 -8.75 10.35 6.55
C VAL A 445 -9.44 10.55 5.21
N VAL A 446 -8.71 11.05 4.22
CA VAL A 446 -9.25 11.37 2.90
C VAL A 446 -8.47 10.68 1.81
N LEU A 447 -9.13 10.33 0.72
CA LEU A 447 -8.49 10.06 -0.56
C LEU A 447 -8.41 11.38 -1.32
N ALA A 448 -7.20 11.89 -1.50
CA ALA A 448 -6.91 13.10 -2.26
C ALA A 448 -6.30 12.73 -3.61
N ILE A 449 -6.58 13.52 -4.63
CA ILE A 449 -6.02 13.32 -5.96
C ILE A 449 -4.80 14.24 -6.08
N GLY A 450 -3.66 13.62 -6.39
CA GLY A 450 -2.36 14.28 -6.54
C GLY A 450 -2.33 15.37 -7.59
#